data_AF-A0A6J8CQF8-F1
#
_entry.id   AF-A0A6J8CQF8-F1
#
_cell.length_a   1.000
_cell.length_b   1.000
_cell.length_c   1.000
_cell.angle_alpha   90.00
_cell.angle_beta   90.00
_cell.angle_gamma   90.00
#
_symmetry.space_group_name_H-M   'P 1'
#
loop_
_entity.id
_entity.type
_entity.pdbx_description
1 polymer ?
#
loop_
_entity_poly.entity_id
_entity_poly.type
_entity_poly.pdbx_seq_one_letter_code
_entity_poly.pdbx_strand_id
1 'polypeptide(L)'
;MHLIIKTKINLSSIEIRLRSSKTDQCCTGTTIVIDDRPSDVCAVFALRNYLKIRPNVAGQLFCHFDGTPITRYQFSGVLKTSLNILGLSQAKYSSHSFRIGAATSAAMNGLSDSEIQAMGSPTTIWIVGSSLVKNAFVQARTRPGGINLGLDQNGVRLWWLGKSGMRLNDLLNRIKLMLRYE
;
A
#
# COMPACT_ATOMS: atom_id res chain seq x y z
N MET A 1 -2.02 -0.38 15.71
CA MET A 1 -1.20 -0.77 14.55
C MET A 1 -0.12 0.29 14.34
N HIS A 2 1.08 0.06 14.86
CA HIS A 2 2.21 0.99 14.73
C HIS A 2 2.89 0.79 13.37
N LEU A 3 2.51 1.59 12.37
CA LEU A 3 3.35 1.77 11.19
C LEU A 3 4.61 2.51 11.68
N ILE A 4 5.72 1.80 11.89
CA ILE A 4 7.02 2.49 11.94
C ILE A 4 7.52 2.55 10.51
N ILE A 5 7.60 3.79 10.05
CA ILE A 5 8.02 4.20 8.73
C ILE A 5 9.49 4.54 8.88
N LYS A 6 10.37 3.85 8.15
CA LYS A 6 11.76 4.31 8.04
C LYS A 6 11.82 5.24 6.84
N THR A 7 12.27 6.47 7.06
CA THR A 7 12.43 7.48 6.01
C THR A 7 13.89 7.82 5.81
N LYS A 8 14.32 7.82 4.57
CA LYS A 8 15.61 8.35 4.15
C LYS A 8 15.36 9.52 3.21
N ILE A 9 16.06 10.63 3.40
CA ILE A 9 15.87 11.83 2.59
C ILE A 9 17.17 12.19 1.92
N ASN A 10 17.09 12.38 0.61
CA ASN A 10 18.18 12.85 -0.22
C ASN A 10 17.89 14.29 -0.68
N LEU A 11 18.83 14.89 -1.40
CA LEU A 11 18.67 16.25 -1.93
C LEU A 11 17.50 16.38 -2.91
N SER A 12 17.15 15.33 -3.64
CA SER A 12 16.17 15.33 -4.74
C SER A 12 15.06 14.28 -4.59
N SER A 13 15.02 13.53 -3.48
CA SER A 13 13.97 12.52 -3.26
C SER A 13 13.81 12.15 -1.80
N ILE A 14 12.62 11.66 -1.45
CA ILE A 14 12.31 11.00 -0.19
C ILE A 14 12.08 9.52 -0.47
N GLU A 15 12.73 8.67 0.31
CA GLU A 15 12.48 7.24 0.32
C GLU A 15 11.77 6.86 1.62
N ILE A 16 10.57 6.28 1.50
CA ILE A 16 9.69 5.89 2.61
C ILE A 16 9.53 4.38 2.59
N ARG A 17 10.10 3.67 3.56
CA ARG A 17 9.87 2.24 3.72
C ARG A 17 8.67 1.99 4.63
N LEU A 18 7.59 1.50 4.03
CA LEU A 18 6.46 0.90 4.71
C LEU A 18 6.82 -0.54 5.08
N ARG A 19 6.83 -0.87 6.37
CA ARG A 19 7.22 -2.21 6.82
C ARG A 19 6.14 -3.25 6.65
N SER A 20 4.88 -2.84 6.69
CA SER A 20 3.74 -3.71 6.43
C SER A 20 2.54 -2.89 5.98
N SER A 21 1.69 -3.50 5.18
CA SER A 21 0.41 -2.98 4.70
C SER A 21 -0.72 -3.94 5.10
N LYS A 22 -1.98 -3.54 4.88
CA LYS A 22 -3.13 -4.43 5.15
C LYS A 22 -3.16 -5.66 4.24
N THR A 23 -2.58 -5.57 3.05
CA THR A 23 -2.54 -6.66 2.05
C THR A 23 -1.20 -7.39 2.05
N ASP A 24 -0.20 -6.86 2.76
CA ASP A 24 1.11 -7.47 2.94
C ASP A 24 1.05 -8.53 4.06
N GLN A 25 0.54 -9.70 3.70
CA GLN A 25 0.42 -10.84 4.62
C GLN A 25 1.79 -11.40 5.05
N CYS A 26 2.85 -11.12 4.28
CA CYS A 26 4.21 -11.58 4.54
C CYS A 26 5.05 -10.57 5.34
N CYS A 27 4.56 -9.34 5.53
CA CYS A 27 5.32 -8.23 6.12
C CYS A 27 6.66 -7.96 5.40
N THR A 28 6.71 -8.20 4.09
CA THR A 28 7.90 -7.92 3.25
C THR A 28 8.19 -6.42 3.20
N GLY A 29 7.13 -5.62 3.30
CA GLY A 29 7.18 -4.17 3.22
C GLY A 29 7.34 -3.68 1.78
N THR A 30 7.21 -2.38 1.60
CA THR A 30 7.37 -1.70 0.32
C THR A 30 8.08 -0.38 0.53
N THR A 31 8.98 -0.05 -0.38
CA THR A 31 9.61 1.26 -0.44
C THR A 31 8.87 2.13 -1.44
N ILE A 32 8.41 3.29 -0.99
CA ILE A 32 7.82 4.33 -1.82
C ILE A 32 8.88 5.42 -2.00
N VAL A 33 9.16 5.77 -3.24
CA VAL A 33 10.05 6.89 -3.59
C VAL A 33 9.19 8.07 -4.03
N ILE A 34 9.46 9.23 -3.45
CA ILE A 34 8.82 10.50 -3.81
C ILE A 34 9.93 11.41 -4.32
N ASP A 35 9.94 11.63 -5.64
CA ASP A 35 10.91 12.52 -6.26
C ASP A 35 10.54 13.99 -6.05
N ASP A 36 11.57 14.83 -6.02
CA ASP A 36 11.40 16.27 -6.07
C ASP A 36 10.89 16.65 -7.45
N ARG A 37 9.63 17.06 -7.51
CA ARG A 37 8.99 17.56 -8.74
C ARG A 37 8.58 19.01 -8.50
N PRO A 38 8.87 19.91 -9.46
CA PRO A 38 8.40 21.29 -9.39
C PRO A 38 6.88 21.29 -9.46
N SER A 39 6.24 21.66 -8.36
CA SER A 39 4.81 21.88 -8.24
C SER A 39 4.56 22.94 -7.17
N ASP A 40 3.36 23.53 -7.16
CA ASP A 40 2.95 24.48 -6.13
C ASP A 40 2.99 23.88 -4.72
N VAL A 41 3.02 22.54 -4.61
CA VAL A 41 3.10 21.79 -3.34
C VAL A 41 4.10 20.64 -3.47
N CYS A 42 5.40 20.95 -3.37
CA CYS A 42 6.45 19.93 -3.38
C CYS A 42 6.50 19.18 -2.03
N ALA A 43 6.22 17.87 -2.06
CA ALA A 43 6.27 17.00 -0.88
C ALA A 43 7.68 16.89 -0.27
N VAL A 44 8.73 16.90 -1.11
CA VAL A 44 10.14 16.87 -0.68
C VAL A 44 10.47 18.11 0.13
N PHE A 45 10.10 19.29 -0.38
CA PHE A 45 10.30 20.55 0.31
C PHE A 45 9.51 20.63 1.63
N ALA A 46 8.23 20.26 1.61
CA ALA A 46 7.37 20.28 2.80
C ALA A 46 7.92 19.36 3.91
N LEU A 47 8.32 18.13 3.58
CA LEU A 47 8.88 17.21 4.57
C LEU A 47 10.22 17.69 5.13
N ARG A 48 11.08 18.30 4.30
CA ARG A 48 12.35 18.86 4.78
C ARG A 48 12.13 19.98 5.78
N ASN A 49 11.17 20.87 5.53
CA ASN A 49 10.84 21.92 6.48
C ASN A 49 10.24 21.36 7.77
N TYR A 50 9.39 20.33 7.68
CA TYR A 50 8.90 19.63 8.87
C TYR A 50 10.04 19.03 9.69
N LEU A 51 11.03 18.40 9.06
CA LEU A 51 12.14 17.76 9.78
C LEU A 51 13.10 18.75 10.44
N LYS A 52 13.19 20.00 9.97
CA LYS A 52 13.96 21.05 10.65
C LYS A 52 13.39 21.38 12.04
N ILE A 53 12.08 21.25 12.21
CA ILE A 53 11.39 21.57 13.47
C ILE A 53 10.99 20.32 14.27
N ARG A 54 11.03 19.14 13.64
CA ARG A 54 10.67 17.87 14.29
C ARG A 54 11.66 17.59 15.43
N PRO A 55 11.19 17.24 16.64
CA PRO A 55 12.08 16.82 17.71
C PRO A 55 12.89 15.58 17.31
N ASN A 56 14.16 15.53 17.71
CA ASN A 56 15.06 14.41 17.40
C ASN A 56 14.78 13.20 18.30
N VAL A 57 13.61 12.58 18.11
CA VAL A 57 13.17 11.39 18.84
C VAL A 57 13.02 10.19 17.90
N ALA A 58 13.34 9.01 18.41
CA ALA A 58 13.06 7.75 17.76
C ALA A 58 11.55 7.49 17.74
N GLY A 59 11.02 6.96 16.63
CA GLY A 59 9.60 6.64 16.53
C GLY A 59 9.04 6.86 15.13
N GLN A 60 7.73 7.14 15.06
CA GLN A 60 7.03 7.45 13.82
C GLN A 60 7.56 8.75 13.19
N LEU A 61 7.48 8.84 11.86
CA LEU A 61 7.88 10.04 11.12
C LEU A 61 7.13 11.28 11.61
N PHE A 62 5.80 11.19 11.70
CA PHE A 62 4.95 12.26 12.17
C PHE A 62 4.69 12.14 13.67
N CYS A 63 5.19 13.12 14.41
CA CYS A 63 5.02 13.26 15.86
C CYS A 63 4.69 14.70 16.25
N HIS A 64 4.15 14.85 17.46
CA HIS A 64 4.00 16.11 18.17
C HIS A 64 5.36 16.60 18.69
N PHE A 65 5.41 17.84 19.20
CA PHE A 65 6.63 18.43 19.74
C PHE A 65 7.18 17.68 20.98
N ASP A 66 6.29 17.02 21.73
CA ASP A 66 6.67 16.14 22.85
C ASP A 66 7.21 14.76 22.38
N GLY A 67 7.27 14.54 21.07
CA GLY A 67 7.73 13.29 20.47
C GLY A 67 6.67 12.20 20.35
N THR A 68 5.45 12.42 20.84
CA THR A 68 4.38 11.42 20.76
C THR A 68 3.87 11.26 19.33
N PRO A 69 3.45 10.04 18.91
CA PRO A 69 3.06 9.80 17.52
C PRO A 69 1.72 10.44 17.17
N ILE A 70 1.59 10.96 15.94
CA ILE A 70 0.29 11.46 15.46
C ILE A 70 -0.66 10.29 15.17
N THR A 71 -1.85 10.34 15.76
CA THR A 71 -2.91 9.35 15.51
C THR A 71 -3.73 9.69 14.26
N ARG A 72 -4.44 8.69 13.70
CA ARG A 72 -5.38 8.90 12.59
C ARG A 72 -6.46 9.93 12.92
N TYR A 73 -6.93 9.94 14.16
CA TYR A 73 -7.95 10.90 14.61
C TYR A 73 -7.40 12.33 14.58
N GLN A 74 -6.21 12.54 15.15
CA GLN A 74 -5.54 13.84 15.14
C GLN A 74 -5.24 14.33 13.72
N PHE A 75 -4.71 13.46 12.85
CA PHE A 75 -4.52 13.80 11.43
C PHE A 75 -5.84 14.21 10.76
N SER A 76 -6.92 13.48 11.00
CA SER A 76 -8.24 13.81 10.44
C SER A 76 -8.77 15.15 10.98
N GLY A 77 -8.48 15.46 12.25
CA GLY A 77 -8.79 16.76 12.85
C GLY A 77 -8.06 17.91 12.16
N VAL A 78 -6.73 17.78 11.96
CA VAL A 78 -5.93 18.76 11.22
C VAL A 78 -6.47 18.95 9.80
N LEU A 79 -6.77 17.86 9.09
CA LEU A 79 -7.34 17.92 7.74
C LEU A 79 -8.67 18.69 7.72
N LYS A 80 -9.58 18.41 8.66
CA LYS A 80 -10.86 19.13 8.75
C LYS A 80 -10.68 20.62 9.01
N THR A 81 -9.75 20.98 9.89
CA THR A 81 -9.41 22.38 10.16
C THR A 81 -8.87 23.06 8.91
N SER A 82 -7.94 22.43 8.19
CA SER A 82 -7.39 22.96 6.93
C SER A 82 -8.49 23.15 5.87
N LEU A 83 -9.39 22.17 5.71
CA LEU A 83 -10.52 22.28 4.79
C LEU A 83 -11.45 23.44 5.15
N ASN A 84 -11.71 23.65 6.44
CA ASN A 84 -12.53 24.76 6.92
C ASN A 84 -11.92 26.12 6.57
N ILE A 85 -10.60 26.28 6.80
CA ILE A 85 -9.87 27.51 6.46
C ILE A 85 -9.95 27.80 4.96
N LEU A 86 -9.93 26.75 4.13
CA LEU A 86 -10.07 26.86 2.68
C LEU A 86 -11.52 27.05 2.20
N GLY A 87 -12.50 27.10 3.11
CA GLY A 87 -13.93 27.20 2.76
C GLY A 87 -14.50 25.93 2.11
N LEU A 88 -13.83 24.78 2.26
CA LEU A 88 -14.23 23.51 1.66
C LEU A 88 -15.11 22.69 2.61
N SER A 89 -16.10 22.00 2.05
CA SER A 89 -17.00 21.15 2.83
C SER A 89 -16.28 19.93 3.41
N GLN A 90 -16.19 19.87 4.75
CA GLN A 90 -15.59 18.74 5.46
C GLN A 90 -16.32 17.40 5.23
N ALA A 91 -17.59 17.43 4.83
CA ALA A 91 -18.37 16.23 4.52
C ALA A 91 -17.95 15.58 3.19
N LYS A 92 -17.38 16.36 2.27
CA LYS A 92 -16.99 15.90 0.92
C LYS A 92 -15.56 15.35 0.86
N TYR A 93 -14.72 15.72 1.82
CA TYR A 93 -13.30 15.39 1.79
C TYR A 93 -12.87 14.61 3.02
N SER A 94 -12.09 13.56 2.80
CA SER A 94 -11.50 12.74 3.84
C SER A 94 -10.07 12.33 3.46
N SER A 95 -9.37 11.66 4.36
CA SER A 95 -8.07 11.05 4.04
C SER A 95 -8.13 10.09 2.82
N HIS A 96 -9.29 9.47 2.57
CA HIS A 96 -9.48 8.62 1.39
C HIS A 96 -9.51 9.43 0.09
N SER A 97 -10.00 10.67 0.13
CA SER A 97 -10.09 11.55 -1.05
C SER A 97 -8.74 11.78 -1.71
N PHE A 98 -7.64 11.78 -0.96
CA PHE A 98 -6.28 11.85 -1.53
C PHE A 98 -5.96 10.64 -2.44
N ARG A 99 -6.36 9.43 -2.03
CA ARG A 99 -6.13 8.22 -2.85
C ARG A 99 -6.98 8.24 -4.12
N ILE A 100 -8.23 8.69 -4.01
CA ILE A 100 -9.14 8.84 -5.16
C ILE A 100 -8.56 9.88 -6.12
N GLY A 101 -8.22 11.07 -5.62
CA GLY A 101 -7.64 12.14 -6.42
C GLY A 101 -6.33 11.74 -7.10
N ALA A 102 -5.47 10.98 -6.43
CA ALA A 102 -4.24 10.45 -7.02
C ALA A 102 -4.53 9.48 -8.19
N ALA A 103 -5.47 8.55 -8.00
CA ALA A 103 -5.88 7.62 -9.07
C ALA A 103 -6.53 8.36 -10.25
N THR A 104 -7.41 9.32 -9.99
CA THR A 104 -8.03 10.15 -11.03
C THR A 104 -6.99 10.98 -11.79
N SER A 105 -6.06 11.62 -11.09
CA SER A 105 -4.99 12.39 -11.71
C SER A 105 -4.10 11.50 -12.59
N ALA A 106 -3.78 10.30 -12.14
CA ALA A 106 -3.01 9.35 -12.94
C ALA A 106 -3.74 8.91 -14.22
N ALA A 107 -5.04 8.61 -14.13
CA ALA A 107 -5.87 8.31 -15.29
C ALA A 107 -5.92 9.49 -16.27
N MET A 108 -6.07 10.72 -15.77
CA MET A 108 -6.03 11.93 -16.60
C MET A 108 -4.67 12.16 -17.27
N ASN A 109 -3.59 11.65 -16.70
CA ASN A 109 -2.25 11.68 -17.29
C ASN A 109 -1.98 10.49 -18.23
N GLY A 110 -3.00 9.69 -18.55
CA GLY A 110 -2.91 8.60 -19.51
C GLY A 110 -2.28 7.31 -18.98
N LEU A 111 -2.13 7.16 -17.65
CA LEU A 111 -1.73 5.89 -17.07
C LEU A 111 -2.86 4.87 -17.24
N SER A 112 -2.49 3.63 -17.55
CA SER A 112 -3.40 2.50 -17.64
C SER A 112 -3.90 2.05 -16.27
N ASP A 113 -5.05 1.36 -16.23
CA ASP A 113 -5.64 0.87 -14.98
C ASP A 113 -4.68 -0.03 -14.17
N SER A 114 -3.87 -0.84 -14.85
CA SER A 114 -2.90 -1.72 -14.22
C SER A 114 -1.74 -0.94 -13.57
N GLU A 115 -1.28 0.15 -14.21
CA GLU A 115 -0.28 1.06 -13.63
C GLU A 115 -0.86 1.81 -12.42
N ILE A 116 -2.10 2.26 -12.51
CA ILE A 116 -2.80 2.95 -11.40
C ILE A 116 -2.98 2.02 -10.20
N GLN A 117 -3.33 0.77 -10.43
CA GLN A 117 -3.46 -0.24 -9.38
C GLN A 117 -2.11 -0.62 -8.78
N ALA A 118 -1.05 -0.71 -9.59
CA ALA A 118 0.30 -0.95 -9.10
C ALA A 118 0.75 0.15 -8.12
N MET A 119 0.37 1.41 -8.34
CA MET A 119 0.61 2.50 -7.38
C MET A 119 -0.18 2.33 -6.06
N GLY A 120 -1.31 1.62 -6.07
CA GLY A 120 -2.14 1.34 -4.92
C GLY A 120 -1.73 0.11 -4.09
N SER A 121 -0.78 -0.69 -4.59
CA SER A 121 -0.34 -2.05 -4.20
C SER A 121 -0.98 -3.17 -5.03
N PRO A 122 -0.20 -4.08 -5.65
CA PRO A 122 -0.75 -5.27 -6.32
C PRO A 122 -1.39 -6.20 -5.29
N THR A 123 -2.60 -6.66 -5.56
CA THR A 123 -3.31 -7.60 -4.68
C THR A 123 -3.01 -9.02 -5.14
N THR A 124 -2.10 -9.71 -4.44
CA THR A 124 -1.88 -11.14 -4.67
C THR A 124 -2.82 -11.94 -3.78
N ILE A 125 -3.74 -12.70 -4.39
CA ILE A 125 -4.68 -13.57 -3.68
C ILE A 125 -4.15 -15.00 -3.74
N TRP A 126 -3.94 -15.58 -2.56
CA TRP A 126 -3.44 -16.94 -2.40
C TRP A 126 -4.61 -17.92 -2.30
N ILE A 127 -4.75 -18.78 -3.30
CA ILE A 127 -5.77 -19.81 -3.34
C ILE A 127 -5.14 -21.13 -2.92
N VAL A 128 -5.44 -21.51 -1.69
CA VAL A 128 -4.89 -22.70 -1.03
C VAL A 128 -6.05 -23.56 -0.54
N GLY A 129 -6.06 -24.84 -0.90
CA GLY A 129 -7.13 -25.72 -0.48
C GLY A 129 -6.97 -27.17 -0.91
N SER A 130 -8.05 -27.92 -0.74
CA SER A 130 -8.13 -29.36 -0.98
C SER A 130 -8.10 -29.72 -2.47
N SER A 131 -8.35 -30.99 -2.78
CA SER A 131 -8.45 -31.50 -4.16
C SER A 131 -9.36 -30.66 -5.08
N LEU A 132 -10.40 -30.02 -4.54
CA LEU A 132 -11.27 -29.10 -5.29
C LEU A 132 -10.52 -27.88 -5.83
N VAL A 133 -9.68 -27.26 -5.01
CA VAL A 133 -8.86 -26.10 -5.43
C VAL A 133 -7.82 -26.51 -6.48
N LYS A 134 -7.21 -27.69 -6.34
CA LYS A 134 -6.31 -28.24 -7.38
C LYS A 134 -7.05 -28.42 -8.70
N ASN A 135 -8.24 -29.01 -8.68
CA ASN A 135 -9.02 -29.24 -9.90
C ASN A 135 -9.45 -27.90 -10.51
N ALA A 136 -9.87 -26.93 -9.69
CA ALA A 136 -10.15 -25.57 -10.14
C ALA A 136 -8.94 -24.91 -10.80
N PHE A 137 -7.74 -25.07 -10.23
CA PHE A 137 -6.49 -24.57 -10.84
C PHE A 137 -6.20 -25.23 -12.20
N VAL A 138 -6.34 -26.56 -12.31
CA VAL A 138 -6.14 -27.27 -13.57
C VAL A 138 -7.12 -26.78 -14.64
N GLN A 139 -8.38 -26.55 -14.27
CA GLN A 139 -9.40 -26.01 -15.17
C GLN A 139 -9.18 -24.53 -15.52
N ALA A 140 -8.58 -23.74 -14.62
CA ALA A 140 -8.23 -22.35 -14.91
C ALA A 140 -7.16 -22.26 -16.02
N ARG A 141 -6.23 -23.22 -16.09
CA ARG A 141 -5.18 -23.26 -17.14
C ARG A 141 -5.72 -23.40 -18.55
N THR A 142 -6.89 -24.03 -18.71
CA THR A 142 -7.47 -24.33 -20.02
C THR A 142 -8.54 -23.31 -20.45
N ARG A 143 -8.86 -22.33 -19.59
CA ARG A 143 -9.86 -21.30 -19.86
C ARG A 143 -9.27 -20.01 -20.44
N PRO A 144 -10.06 -19.24 -21.21
CA PRO A 144 -9.74 -17.84 -21.53
C PRO A 144 -9.56 -17.04 -20.23
N GLY A 145 -8.47 -16.28 -20.12
CA GLY A 145 -8.05 -15.62 -18.87
C GLY A 145 -7.06 -16.41 -18.02
N GLY A 146 -6.78 -17.67 -18.38
CA GLY A 146 -5.72 -18.50 -17.81
C GLY A 146 -5.81 -18.69 -16.29
N ILE A 147 -4.67 -18.99 -15.67
CA ILE A 147 -4.59 -19.19 -14.21
C ILE A 147 -5.00 -17.95 -13.41
N ASN A 148 -4.97 -16.78 -14.02
CA ASN A 148 -5.35 -15.54 -13.35
C ASN A 148 -6.84 -15.22 -13.48
N LEU A 149 -7.61 -16.06 -14.18
CA LEU A 149 -9.03 -15.88 -14.46
C LEU A 149 -9.38 -14.52 -15.09
N GLY A 150 -8.44 -13.93 -15.85
CA GLY A 150 -8.60 -12.61 -16.46
C GLY A 150 -8.57 -11.43 -15.47
N LEU A 151 -8.20 -11.67 -14.21
CA LEU A 151 -8.13 -10.62 -13.18
C LEU A 151 -6.85 -9.76 -13.27
N ASP A 152 -5.97 -10.06 -14.24
CA ASP A 152 -4.77 -9.27 -14.56
C ASP A 152 -5.15 -7.86 -15.00
N GLN A 153 -6.27 -7.71 -15.69
CA GLN A 153 -6.85 -6.41 -16.07
C GLN A 153 -7.30 -5.58 -14.85
N ASN A 154 -7.50 -6.25 -13.72
CA ASN A 154 -7.85 -5.64 -12.43
C ASN A 154 -6.65 -5.57 -11.47
N GLY A 155 -5.42 -5.84 -11.94
CA GLY A 155 -4.21 -5.71 -11.14
C GLY A 155 -4.15 -6.68 -9.96
N VAL A 156 -4.95 -7.75 -10.04
CA VAL A 156 -5.01 -8.83 -9.07
C VAL A 156 -4.21 -10.01 -9.63
N ARG A 157 -3.33 -10.56 -8.81
CA ARG A 157 -2.58 -11.78 -9.14
C ARG A 157 -3.10 -12.93 -8.29
N LEU A 158 -3.68 -13.94 -8.92
CA LEU A 158 -4.05 -15.20 -8.30
C LEU A 158 -2.84 -16.14 -8.29
N TRP A 159 -2.51 -16.63 -7.11
CA TRP A 159 -1.51 -17.66 -6.92
C TRP A 159 -2.16 -18.94 -6.38
N TRP A 160 -1.89 -20.08 -6.98
CA TRP A 160 -2.53 -21.36 -6.64
C TRP A 160 -1.50 -22.36 -6.11
N LEU A 161 -1.81 -23.03 -5.00
CA LEU A 161 -0.91 -24.07 -4.46
C LEU A 161 -0.75 -25.29 -5.38
N GLY A 162 -1.81 -25.66 -6.11
CA GLY A 162 -1.80 -26.72 -7.12
C GLY A 162 -1.55 -28.15 -6.63
N LYS A 163 -1.51 -28.40 -5.31
CA LYS A 163 -1.27 -29.73 -4.72
C LYS A 163 -2.51 -30.27 -3.99
N SER A 164 -2.73 -31.58 -4.08
CA SER A 164 -3.81 -32.32 -3.39
C SER A 164 -3.23 -33.26 -2.34
N GLY A 165 -4.05 -33.66 -1.35
CA GLY A 165 -3.69 -34.70 -0.39
C GLY A 165 -2.75 -34.26 0.74
N MET A 166 -2.48 -32.95 0.90
CA MET A 166 -1.77 -32.45 2.08
C MET A 166 -2.67 -32.48 3.31
N ARG A 167 -2.14 -32.98 4.43
CA ARG A 167 -2.81 -32.82 5.73
C ARG A 167 -2.77 -31.34 6.13
N LEU A 168 -3.71 -30.91 6.97
CA LEU A 168 -3.81 -29.52 7.40
C LEU A 168 -2.50 -29.01 8.03
N ASN A 169 -1.82 -29.83 8.83
CA ASN A 169 -0.52 -29.48 9.41
C ASN A 169 0.58 -29.30 8.34
N ASP A 170 0.62 -30.16 7.33
CA ASP A 170 1.60 -30.06 6.24
C ASP A 170 1.34 -28.82 5.38
N LEU A 171 0.05 -28.50 5.16
CA LEU A 171 -0.39 -27.30 4.48
C LEU A 171 0.06 -26.04 5.22
N LEU A 172 -0.18 -25.98 6.53
CA LEU A 172 0.22 -24.85 7.38
C LEU A 172 1.74 -24.68 7.41
N ASN A 173 2.49 -25.78 7.53
CA ASN A 173 3.94 -25.74 7.49
C ASN A 173 4.46 -25.27 6.14
N ARG A 174 3.83 -25.69 5.05
CA ARG A 174 4.20 -25.28 3.69
C ARG A 174 3.85 -23.83 3.39
N ILE A 175 2.70 -23.34 3.85
CA ILE A 175 2.34 -21.92 3.81
C ILE A 175 3.40 -21.12 4.59
N LYS A 176 3.71 -21.50 5.84
CA LYS A 176 4.78 -20.87 6.63
C LYS A 176 6.15 -20.93 5.98
N LEU A 177 6.45 -21.97 5.22
CA LEU A 177 7.71 -22.09 4.49
C LEU A 177 7.73 -21.16 3.29
N MET A 178 6.65 -21.10 2.50
CA MET A 178 6.61 -20.25 1.30
C MET A 178 6.50 -18.77 1.64
N LEU A 179 5.82 -18.40 2.72
CA LEU A 179 5.85 -17.04 3.28
C LEU A 179 7.25 -16.59 3.73
N ARG A 180 8.25 -17.48 3.78
CA ARG A 180 9.66 -17.16 4.08
C ARG A 180 10.55 -17.01 2.85
N TYR A 181 10.10 -17.41 1.66
CA TYR A 181 10.89 -17.39 0.41
C TYR A 181 10.42 -16.32 -0.60
N GLU A 182 9.51 -15.44 -0.20
CA GLU A 182 9.14 -14.19 -0.88
C GLU A 182 9.44 -12.98 0.01
#